data_AF-A0A7C2TNI4-F1
#
_entry.id   AF-A0A7C2TNI4-F1
#
_cell.length_a   1.000
_cell.length_b   1.000
_cell.length_c   1.000
_cell.angle_alpha   90.00
_cell.angle_beta   90.00
_cell.angle_gamma   90.00
#
_symmetry.space_group_name_H-M   'P 1'
#
loop_
_entity.id
_entity.type
_entity.pdbx_description
1 polymer ?
#
loop_
_entity_poly.entity_id
_entity_poly.type
_entity_poly.pdbx_seq_one_letter_code
_entity_poly.pdbx_strand_id
1 'polypeptide(L)'
;MRFATLVEYFERLEGTTKRLEMFDILSELFREVGAEEIAPVVYLLEEQLAPPFRGIEIGMAEKLVLRAIAKATGVDESRVLTLYKKLGDPGLVVERLKQAPARGKLTVATVYARLMEIAEQSGEGSVERKVHGLSELLAEAGPKEARYIARFVMGRLRLGIGDPTILDALSKAVAGDRSLRPELERAFRPLLERVAVVPRARPPMGGSSCWNSPGVFPPASIRGRGSRARSTGSSNSCWGSRALAALSGCTWGWAGSGDQ
;
A
#
# COMPACT_ATOMS: atom_id res chain seq x y z
N MET A 1 -5.88 6.99 -9.13
CA MET A 1 -7.35 6.97 -9.06
C MET A 1 -7.83 7.70 -7.79
N ARG A 2 -9.08 8.17 -7.77
CA ARG A 2 -9.65 8.78 -6.56
C ARG A 2 -9.92 7.72 -5.49
N PHE A 3 -9.71 8.06 -4.23
CA PHE A 3 -9.97 7.12 -3.12
C PHE A 3 -11.46 6.81 -2.97
N ALA A 4 -12.35 7.79 -3.20
CA ALA A 4 -13.79 7.57 -3.29
C ALA A 4 -14.19 6.46 -4.28
N THR A 5 -13.53 6.36 -5.43
CA THR A 5 -13.79 5.29 -6.41
C THR A 5 -13.39 3.93 -5.85
N LEU A 6 -12.22 3.82 -5.21
CA LEU A 6 -11.81 2.58 -4.54
C LEU A 6 -12.80 2.17 -3.42
N VAL A 7 -13.34 3.16 -2.70
CA VAL A 7 -14.36 2.94 -1.66
C VAL A 7 -15.66 2.36 -2.21
N GLU A 8 -16.08 2.76 -3.42
CA GLU A 8 -17.23 2.14 -4.10
C GLU A 8 -16.97 0.65 -4.40
N TYR A 9 -15.74 0.29 -4.78
CA TYR A 9 -15.34 -1.11 -4.92
C TYR A 9 -15.36 -1.85 -3.59
N PHE A 10 -14.89 -1.24 -2.49
CA PHE A 10 -14.99 -1.84 -1.16
C PHE A 10 -16.44 -2.08 -0.73
N GLU A 11 -17.36 -1.15 -1.00
CA GLU A 11 -18.79 -1.33 -0.72
C GLU A 11 -19.39 -2.51 -1.50
N ARG A 12 -19.03 -2.65 -2.80
CA ARG A 12 -19.47 -3.77 -3.63
C ARG A 12 -18.92 -5.10 -3.12
N LEU A 13 -17.66 -5.13 -2.70
CA LEU A 13 -16.99 -6.32 -2.15
C LEU A 13 -17.59 -6.73 -0.81
N GLU A 14 -17.89 -5.78 0.07
CA GLU A 14 -18.58 -6.02 1.36
C GLU A 14 -20.00 -6.56 1.17
N GLY A 15 -20.66 -6.16 0.07
CA GLY A 15 -22.03 -6.58 -0.27
C GLY A 15 -22.15 -7.97 -0.89
N THR A 16 -21.05 -8.62 -1.28
CA THR A 16 -21.08 -9.96 -1.91
C THR A 16 -20.34 -11.01 -1.09
N THR A 17 -20.87 -12.22 -1.09
CA THR A 17 -20.21 -13.43 -0.57
C THR A 17 -19.86 -14.42 -1.69
N LYS A 18 -20.22 -14.09 -2.93
CA LYS A 18 -20.04 -14.97 -4.09
C LYS A 18 -18.64 -14.77 -4.67
N ARG A 19 -17.80 -15.81 -4.55
CA ARG A 19 -16.41 -15.77 -5.03
C ARG A 19 -16.27 -15.37 -6.51
N LEU A 20 -17.19 -15.77 -7.38
CA LEU A 20 -17.17 -15.36 -8.80
C LEU A 20 -17.43 -13.86 -8.98
N GLU A 21 -18.40 -13.32 -8.24
CA GLU A 21 -18.73 -11.89 -8.28
C GLU A 21 -17.59 -11.04 -7.70
N MET A 22 -16.94 -11.51 -6.63
CA MET A 22 -15.72 -10.87 -6.12
C MET A 22 -14.63 -10.78 -7.19
N PHE A 23 -14.42 -11.85 -7.98
CA PHE A 23 -13.44 -11.82 -9.07
C PHE A 23 -13.81 -10.82 -10.16
N ASP A 24 -15.09 -10.69 -10.48
CA ASP A 24 -15.56 -9.73 -11.48
C ASP A 24 -15.32 -8.30 -11.02
N ILE A 25 -15.70 -8.00 -9.78
CA ILE A 25 -15.50 -6.68 -9.15
C ILE A 25 -14.01 -6.32 -9.10
N LEU A 26 -13.15 -7.25 -8.66
CA LEU A 26 -11.71 -7.02 -8.58
C LEU A 26 -11.05 -6.90 -9.96
N SER A 27 -11.49 -7.71 -10.93
CA SER A 27 -10.98 -7.63 -12.31
C SER A 27 -11.32 -6.29 -12.96
N GLU A 28 -12.52 -5.76 -12.70
CA GLU A 28 -12.93 -4.42 -13.12
C GLU A 28 -12.04 -3.34 -12.47
N LEU A 29 -11.86 -3.40 -11.14
CA LEU A 29 -10.96 -2.49 -10.41
C LEU A 29 -9.55 -2.49 -11.03
N PHE A 30 -8.95 -3.66 -11.25
CA PHE A 30 -7.57 -3.74 -11.77
C PHE A 30 -7.41 -3.26 -13.21
N ARG A 31 -8.49 -3.12 -13.99
CA ARG A 31 -8.43 -2.49 -15.32
C ARG A 31 -8.42 -0.97 -15.24
N GLU A 32 -8.97 -0.39 -14.18
CA GLU A 32 -9.01 1.06 -13.97
C GLU A 32 -7.78 1.59 -13.23
N VAL A 33 -7.12 0.74 -12.43
CA VAL A 33 -5.95 1.12 -11.62
C VAL A 33 -4.72 1.28 -12.52
N GLY A 34 -4.07 2.45 -12.41
CA GLY A 34 -2.79 2.67 -13.09
C GLY A 34 -1.68 1.80 -12.51
N ALA A 35 -0.69 1.43 -13.32
CA ALA A 35 0.39 0.51 -12.93
C ALA A 35 1.11 0.91 -11.63
N GLU A 36 1.31 2.21 -11.41
CA GLU A 36 1.98 2.77 -10.22
C GLU A 36 1.14 2.60 -8.93
N GLU A 37 -0.18 2.48 -9.06
CA GLU A 37 -1.13 2.39 -7.94
C GLU A 37 -1.57 0.95 -7.63
N ILE A 38 -1.21 -0.03 -8.48
CA ILE A 38 -1.59 -1.43 -8.27
C ILE A 38 -1.14 -1.93 -6.90
N ALA A 39 0.12 -1.70 -6.53
CA ALA A 39 0.63 -2.18 -5.25
C ALA A 39 -0.06 -1.52 -4.05
N PRO A 40 -0.20 -0.18 -3.97
CA PRO A 40 -1.04 0.47 -2.95
C PRO A 40 -2.45 -0.10 -2.85
N VAL A 41 -3.12 -0.33 -3.98
CA VAL A 41 -4.48 -0.90 -4.01
C VAL A 41 -4.51 -2.33 -3.45
N VAL A 42 -3.57 -3.17 -3.88
CA VAL A 42 -3.44 -4.56 -3.39
C VAL A 42 -3.22 -4.57 -1.87
N TYR A 43 -2.29 -3.76 -1.37
CA TYR A 43 -2.03 -3.67 0.07
C TYR A 43 -3.27 -3.21 0.85
N LEU A 44 -4.00 -2.22 0.34
CA LEU A 44 -5.25 -1.77 0.95
C LEU A 44 -6.33 -2.87 0.96
N LEU A 45 -6.44 -3.68 -0.10
CA LEU A 45 -7.36 -4.82 -0.19
C LEU A 45 -7.01 -5.93 0.81
N GLU A 46 -5.74 -6.16 1.05
CA GLU A 46 -5.22 -7.16 2.00
C GLU A 46 -5.15 -6.65 3.46
N GLU A 47 -5.56 -5.40 3.71
CA GLU A 47 -5.46 -4.75 5.01
C GLU A 47 -4.02 -4.60 5.53
N GLN A 48 -3.06 -4.45 4.62
CA GLN A 48 -1.64 -4.29 4.92
C GLN A 48 -1.09 -2.98 4.36
N LEU A 49 0.04 -2.50 4.90
CA LEU A 49 0.78 -1.35 4.35
C LEU A 49 2.15 -1.73 3.79
N ALA A 50 2.60 -2.95 4.07
CA ALA A 50 3.86 -3.47 3.61
C ALA A 50 3.86 -5.00 3.73
N PRO A 51 4.81 -5.69 3.09
CA PRO A 51 4.98 -7.12 3.28
C PRO A 51 5.22 -7.47 4.75
N PRO A 52 4.72 -8.63 5.24
CA PRO A 52 4.80 -9.01 6.65
C PRO A 52 6.22 -8.99 7.23
N PHE A 53 7.24 -9.33 6.44
CA PHE A 53 8.64 -9.36 6.88
C PHE A 53 9.22 -7.98 7.21
N ARG A 54 8.57 -6.88 6.79
CA ARG A 54 8.98 -5.52 7.20
C ARG A 54 8.52 -5.15 8.60
N GLY A 55 7.54 -5.85 9.17
CA GLY A 55 7.00 -5.55 10.49
C GLY A 55 6.40 -4.14 10.62
N ILE A 56 5.92 -3.57 9.52
CA ILE A 56 5.25 -2.26 9.52
C ILE A 56 3.78 -2.49 9.88
N GLU A 57 3.40 -1.97 11.04
CA GLU A 57 2.02 -1.95 11.51
C GLU A 57 1.66 -0.53 11.94
N ILE A 58 0.40 -0.11 11.74
CA ILE A 58 -0.05 1.20 12.22
C ILE A 58 0.08 1.28 13.75
N GLY A 59 -0.18 0.18 14.45
CA GLY A 59 0.06 0.04 15.88
C GLY A 59 -0.76 1.01 16.74
N MET A 60 -2.00 1.31 16.32
CA MET A 60 -2.90 2.20 17.07
C MET A 60 -3.94 1.39 17.86
N ALA A 61 -3.96 1.60 19.17
CA ALA A 61 -5.00 1.05 20.03
C ALA A 61 -6.37 1.71 19.72
N GLU A 62 -7.44 0.97 19.98
CA GLU A 62 -8.83 1.41 19.73
C GLU A 62 -9.13 2.80 20.30
N LYS A 63 -8.71 3.07 21.55
CA LYS A 63 -8.88 4.38 22.19
C LYS A 63 -8.22 5.52 21.41
N LEU A 64 -7.07 5.28 20.78
CA LEU A 64 -6.35 6.30 19.99
C LEU A 64 -7.08 6.61 18.69
N VAL A 65 -7.69 5.60 18.07
CA VAL A 65 -8.51 5.80 16.87
C VAL A 65 -9.77 6.58 17.20
N LEU A 66 -10.46 6.27 18.31
CA LEU A 66 -11.61 7.05 18.77
C LEU A 66 -11.24 8.50 19.11
N ARG A 67 -10.06 8.73 19.72
CA ARG A 67 -9.49 10.07 19.93
C ARG A 67 -9.28 10.82 18.61
N ALA A 68 -8.72 10.15 17.61
CA ALA A 68 -8.52 10.74 16.29
C ALA A 68 -9.85 11.11 15.61
N ILE A 69 -10.88 10.27 15.75
CA ILE A 69 -12.24 10.54 15.25
C ILE A 69 -12.86 11.76 15.95
N ALA A 70 -12.74 11.84 17.28
CA ALA A 70 -13.21 13.00 18.06
C ALA A 70 -12.57 14.29 17.55
N LYS A 71 -11.24 14.30 17.39
CA LYS A 71 -10.48 15.45 16.86
C LYS A 71 -10.85 15.80 15.41
N ALA A 72 -11.05 14.79 14.55
CA ALA A 72 -11.42 15.00 13.14
C ALA A 72 -12.83 15.56 12.96
N THR A 73 -13.75 15.24 13.88
CA THR A 73 -15.16 15.63 13.80
C THR A 73 -15.51 16.82 14.68
N GLY A 74 -14.61 17.24 15.57
CA GLY A 74 -14.85 18.32 16.53
C GLY A 74 -15.86 17.96 17.63
N VAL A 75 -16.08 16.66 17.86
CA VAL A 75 -17.05 16.13 18.82
C VAL A 75 -16.32 15.57 20.04
N ASP A 76 -16.90 15.73 21.24
CA ASP A 76 -16.34 15.18 22.47
C ASP A 76 -16.09 13.66 22.42
N GLU A 77 -14.95 13.23 22.96
CA GLU A 77 -14.55 11.81 23.03
C GLU A 77 -15.60 10.95 23.73
N SER A 78 -16.29 11.48 24.75
CA SER A 78 -17.35 10.78 25.48
C SER A 78 -18.54 10.42 24.57
N ARG A 79 -18.88 11.32 23.63
CA ARG A 79 -19.93 11.10 22.65
C ARG A 79 -19.51 10.09 21.60
N VAL A 80 -18.27 10.18 21.11
CA VAL A 80 -17.69 9.19 20.18
C VAL A 80 -17.70 7.80 20.81
N LEU A 81 -17.25 7.68 22.06
CA LEU A 81 -17.25 6.41 22.81
C LEU A 81 -18.67 5.85 22.98
N THR A 82 -19.64 6.71 23.27
CA THR A 82 -21.05 6.30 23.40
C THR A 82 -21.60 5.76 22.08
N LEU A 83 -21.30 6.40 20.96
CA LEU A 83 -21.69 5.91 19.63
C LEU A 83 -20.97 4.61 19.29
N TYR A 84 -19.68 4.51 19.60
CA TYR A 84 -18.90 3.31 19.37
C TYR A 84 -19.44 2.10 20.13
N LYS A 85 -19.81 2.27 21.41
CA LYS A 85 -20.47 1.21 22.20
C LYS A 85 -21.80 0.73 21.59
N LYS A 86 -22.50 1.60 20.85
CA LYS A 86 -23.77 1.26 20.17
C LYS A 86 -23.56 0.59 18.82
N LEU A 87 -22.59 1.07 18.04
CA LEU A 87 -22.37 0.64 16.66
C LEU A 87 -21.36 -0.50 16.53
N GLY A 88 -20.41 -0.64 17.46
CA GLY A 88 -19.36 -1.65 17.43
C GLY A 88 -18.28 -1.45 16.35
N ASP A 89 -18.45 -0.47 15.47
CA ASP A 89 -17.61 -0.22 14.32
C ASP A 89 -17.13 1.25 14.30
N PRO A 90 -15.81 1.50 14.34
CA PRO A 90 -15.27 2.87 14.34
C PRO A 90 -15.52 3.59 13.01
N GLY A 91 -15.62 2.84 11.91
CA GLY A 91 -15.96 3.36 10.59
C GLY A 91 -17.39 3.90 10.52
N LEU A 92 -18.36 3.17 11.09
CA LEU A 92 -19.75 3.66 11.16
C LEU A 92 -19.87 4.88 12.09
N VAL A 93 -19.08 4.94 13.16
CA VAL A 93 -19.04 6.10 14.07
C VAL A 93 -18.57 7.35 13.34
N VAL A 94 -17.43 7.29 12.64
CA VAL A 94 -16.92 8.47 11.92
C VAL A 94 -17.84 8.87 10.78
N GLU A 95 -18.40 7.92 10.03
CA GLU A 95 -19.37 8.23 8.97
C GLU A 95 -20.61 8.93 9.53
N ARG A 96 -21.13 8.46 10.67
CA ARG A 96 -22.32 9.07 11.30
C ARG A 96 -22.07 10.48 11.81
N LEU A 97 -20.85 10.76 12.27
CA LEU A 97 -20.46 12.06 12.81
C LEU A 97 -20.07 13.06 11.70
N LYS A 98 -19.59 12.57 10.55
CA LYS A 98 -19.29 13.42 9.40
C LYS A 98 -20.56 13.72 8.59
N GLN A 99 -21.08 14.93 8.73
CA GLN A 99 -22.22 15.42 7.94
C GLN A 99 -21.83 16.23 6.70
N ALA A 100 -20.57 16.69 6.62
CA ALA A 100 -20.10 17.51 5.50
C ALA A 100 -19.66 16.62 4.32
N PRO A 101 -19.99 17.01 3.07
CA PRO A 101 -19.51 16.31 1.88
C PRO A 101 -17.98 16.37 1.79
N ALA A 102 -17.40 15.34 1.16
CA ALA A 102 -15.96 15.21 0.97
C ALA A 102 -15.36 16.49 0.38
N ARG A 103 -14.18 16.91 0.85
CA ARG A 103 -13.42 17.99 0.19
C ARG A 103 -12.80 17.54 -1.16
N GLY A 104 -13.07 16.30 -1.58
CA GLY A 104 -13.04 15.86 -2.98
C GLY A 104 -11.65 15.66 -3.60
N LYS A 105 -10.58 15.53 -2.80
CA LYS A 105 -9.19 15.56 -3.31
C LYS A 105 -8.33 14.34 -2.97
N LEU A 106 -8.84 13.36 -2.21
CA LEU A 106 -8.02 12.22 -1.82
C LEU A 106 -7.83 11.25 -2.98
N THR A 107 -6.57 10.95 -3.27
CA THR A 107 -6.16 9.87 -4.19
C THR A 107 -5.72 8.65 -3.39
N VAL A 108 -5.76 7.48 -4.01
CA VAL A 108 -5.26 6.25 -3.37
C VAL A 108 -3.80 6.40 -2.97
N ALA A 109 -2.97 6.95 -3.85
CA ALA A 109 -1.56 7.22 -3.56
C ALA A 109 -1.38 8.13 -2.33
N THR A 110 -2.15 9.22 -2.22
CA THR A 110 -2.09 10.13 -1.07
C THR A 110 -2.52 9.45 0.22
N VAL A 111 -3.63 8.71 0.22
CA VAL A 111 -4.12 8.01 1.42
C VAL A 111 -3.12 6.96 1.86
N TYR A 112 -2.60 6.16 0.93
CA TYR A 112 -1.61 5.13 1.22
C TYR A 112 -0.32 5.73 1.80
N ALA A 113 0.21 6.80 1.18
CA ALA A 113 1.41 7.48 1.67
C ALA A 113 1.21 8.04 3.10
N ARG A 114 0.07 8.67 3.38
CA ARG A 114 -0.25 9.21 4.71
C ARG A 114 -0.39 8.11 5.76
N LEU A 115 -1.02 6.98 5.41
CA LEU A 115 -1.12 5.81 6.30
C LEU A 115 0.27 5.21 6.59
N MET A 116 1.12 5.14 5.57
CA MET A 116 2.51 4.69 5.70
C MET A 116 3.31 5.61 6.63
N GLU A 117 3.23 6.94 6.43
CA GLU A 117 3.86 7.95 7.30
C GLU A 117 3.40 7.83 8.75
N ILE A 118 2.10 7.57 9.00
CA ILE A 118 1.55 7.35 10.33
C ILE A 118 2.13 6.06 10.94
N ALA A 119 2.19 4.97 10.19
CA ALA A 119 2.69 3.69 10.70
C ALA A 119 4.18 3.75 11.06
N GLU A 120 4.99 4.46 10.29
CA GLU A 120 6.43 4.66 10.52
C GLU A 120 6.78 5.56 11.71
N GLN A 121 5.82 6.31 12.26
CA GLN A 121 6.07 7.13 13.45
C GLN A 121 6.50 6.28 14.63
N SER A 122 7.70 6.56 15.16
CA SER A 122 8.29 5.89 16.32
C SER A 122 8.97 6.87 17.27
N GLY A 123 9.35 6.39 18.46
CA GLY A 123 9.98 7.20 19.50
C GLY A 123 9.00 8.02 20.35
N GLU A 124 9.55 8.92 21.16
CA GLU A 124 8.79 9.76 22.08
C GLU A 124 7.81 10.67 21.33
N GLY A 125 6.59 10.80 21.87
CA GLY A 125 5.51 11.58 21.25
C GLY A 125 4.90 10.97 19.98
N SER A 126 5.35 9.78 19.54
CA SER A 126 4.80 9.12 18.33
C SER A 126 3.30 8.87 18.42
N VAL A 127 2.79 8.52 19.60
CA VAL A 127 1.36 8.30 19.84
C VAL A 127 0.53 9.53 19.46
N GLU A 128 0.93 10.72 19.91
CA GLU A 128 0.19 11.94 19.62
C GLU A 128 0.32 12.35 18.15
N ARG A 129 1.50 12.14 17.55
CA ARG A 129 1.70 12.35 16.10
C ARG A 129 0.82 11.43 15.26
N LYS A 130 0.66 10.15 15.64
CA LYS A 130 -0.23 9.20 14.97
C LYS A 130 -1.69 9.62 15.07
N VAL A 131 -2.14 10.00 16.28
CA VAL A 131 -3.51 10.50 16.50
C VAL A 131 -3.77 11.75 15.66
N HIS A 132 -2.82 12.69 15.62
CA HIS A 132 -2.94 13.90 14.84
C HIS A 132 -2.98 13.62 13.33
N GLY A 133 -2.02 12.85 12.80
CA GLY A 133 -1.98 12.51 11.37
C GLY A 133 -3.23 11.78 10.90
N LEU A 134 -3.75 10.86 11.71
CA LEU A 134 -5.02 10.18 11.42
C LEU A 134 -6.20 11.16 11.48
N SER A 135 -6.23 12.07 12.46
CA SER A 135 -7.32 13.05 12.56
C SER A 135 -7.39 13.99 11.35
N GLU A 136 -6.25 14.40 10.81
CA GLU A 136 -6.19 15.22 9.60
C GLU A 136 -6.70 14.46 8.38
N LEU A 137 -6.21 13.22 8.19
CA LEU A 137 -6.65 12.36 7.09
C LEU A 137 -8.17 12.11 7.15
N LEU A 138 -8.70 11.82 8.34
CA LEU A 138 -10.13 11.64 8.55
C LEU A 138 -10.92 12.95 8.37
N ALA A 139 -10.36 14.12 8.67
CA ALA A 139 -11.01 15.41 8.47
C ALA A 139 -11.16 15.75 6.97
N GLU A 140 -10.16 15.41 6.16
CA GLU A 140 -10.17 15.62 4.70
C GLU A 140 -11.08 14.64 3.94
N ALA A 141 -11.16 13.40 4.40
CA ALA A 141 -11.92 12.33 3.77
C ALA A 141 -13.44 12.58 3.77
N GLY A 142 -14.16 12.12 2.76
CA GLY A 142 -15.62 12.03 2.80
C GLY A 142 -16.13 11.07 3.89
N PRO A 143 -17.45 11.06 4.18
CA PRO A 143 -18.02 10.18 5.20
C PRO A 143 -17.72 8.69 4.94
N LYS A 144 -17.95 8.23 3.70
CA LYS A 144 -17.66 6.85 3.28
C LYS A 144 -16.16 6.56 3.26
N GLU A 145 -15.35 7.50 2.76
CA GLU A 145 -13.89 7.35 2.76
C GLU A 145 -13.34 7.21 4.18
N ALA A 146 -13.81 8.04 5.11
CA ALA A 146 -13.45 7.99 6.51
C ALA A 146 -13.86 6.67 7.17
N ARG A 147 -15.01 6.08 6.79
CA ARG A 147 -15.40 4.74 7.25
C ARG A 147 -14.32 3.71 6.94
N TYR A 148 -13.92 3.61 5.68
CA TYR A 148 -12.95 2.61 5.24
C TYR A 148 -11.54 2.89 5.78
N ILE A 149 -11.13 4.16 5.92
CA ILE A 149 -9.86 4.51 6.57
C ILE A 149 -9.85 4.08 8.05
N ALA A 150 -10.91 4.37 8.80
CA ALA A 150 -10.99 3.99 10.22
C ALA A 150 -11.04 2.46 10.41
N ARG A 151 -11.74 1.74 9.53
CA ARG A 151 -11.75 0.26 9.53
C ARG A 151 -10.38 -0.31 9.18
N PHE A 152 -9.68 0.26 8.19
CA PHE A 152 -8.33 -0.16 7.79
C PHE A 152 -7.34 -0.03 8.96
N VAL A 153 -7.32 1.13 9.62
CA VAL A 153 -6.42 1.38 10.77
C VAL A 153 -6.65 0.38 11.91
N MET A 154 -7.89 -0.10 12.06
CA MET A 154 -8.30 -1.04 13.09
C MET A 154 -8.17 -2.52 12.68
N GLY A 155 -7.81 -2.81 11.43
CA GLY A 155 -7.76 -4.18 10.88
C GLY A 155 -9.15 -4.85 10.86
N ARG A 156 -10.19 -4.09 10.50
CA ARG A 156 -11.59 -4.53 10.52
C ARG A 156 -12.30 -4.39 9.16
N LEU A 157 -11.59 -4.27 8.04
CA LEU A 157 -12.27 -4.22 6.73
C LEU A 157 -12.89 -5.57 6.39
N ARG A 158 -12.21 -6.66 6.73
CA ARG A 158 -12.61 -8.07 6.58
C ARG A 158 -13.22 -8.40 5.22
N LEU A 159 -12.62 -7.91 4.14
CA LEU A 159 -13.11 -8.15 2.78
C LEU A 159 -12.96 -9.62 2.34
N GLY A 160 -12.18 -10.43 3.07
CA GLY A 160 -11.99 -11.85 2.75
C GLY A 160 -11.17 -12.09 1.49
N ILE A 161 -10.29 -11.14 1.16
CA ILE A 161 -9.42 -11.16 -0.01
C ILE A 161 -8.00 -11.50 0.44
N GLY A 162 -7.32 -12.36 -0.31
CA GLY A 162 -5.89 -12.66 -0.13
C GLY A 162 -5.24 -12.99 -1.47
N ASP A 163 -3.95 -13.31 -1.45
CA ASP A 163 -3.11 -13.47 -2.65
C ASP A 163 -3.77 -14.31 -3.76
N PRO A 164 -4.37 -15.49 -3.50
CA PRO A 164 -4.96 -16.31 -4.56
C PRO A 164 -6.10 -15.59 -5.30
N THR A 165 -6.89 -14.81 -4.56
CA THR A 165 -8.03 -14.08 -5.12
C THR A 165 -7.55 -12.92 -5.98
N ILE A 166 -6.51 -12.23 -5.53
CA ILE A 166 -5.90 -11.10 -6.24
C ILE A 166 -5.22 -11.58 -7.52
N LEU A 167 -4.46 -12.67 -7.47
CA LEU A 167 -3.79 -13.25 -8.63
C LEU A 167 -4.80 -13.70 -9.70
N ASP A 168 -5.90 -14.35 -9.30
CA ASP A 168 -6.95 -14.76 -10.23
C ASP A 168 -7.64 -13.55 -10.88
N ALA A 169 -7.89 -12.49 -10.11
CA ALA A 169 -8.52 -11.27 -10.61
C ALA A 169 -7.60 -10.46 -11.54
N LEU A 170 -6.29 -10.39 -11.24
CA LEU A 170 -5.28 -9.78 -12.09
C LEU A 170 -5.13 -10.53 -13.42
N SER A 171 -5.09 -11.86 -13.36
CA SER A 171 -5.08 -12.73 -14.54
C SER A 171 -6.29 -12.42 -15.43
N LYS A 172 -7.47 -12.31 -14.82
CA LYS A 172 -8.72 -11.99 -15.53
C LYS A 172 -8.75 -10.56 -16.07
N ALA A 173 -8.15 -9.61 -15.36
CA ALA A 173 -8.06 -8.23 -15.81
C ALA A 173 -7.26 -8.12 -17.11
N VAL A 174 -6.15 -8.86 -17.21
CA VAL A 174 -5.20 -8.81 -18.33
C VAL A 174 -5.58 -9.76 -19.47
N ALA A 175 -5.86 -11.04 -19.19
CA ALA A 175 -6.11 -12.08 -20.20
C ALA A 175 -7.59 -12.45 -20.37
N GLY A 176 -8.48 -11.98 -19.48
CA GLY A 176 -9.89 -12.37 -19.48
C GLY A 176 -10.18 -13.74 -18.84
N ASP A 177 -9.15 -14.50 -18.47
CA ASP A 177 -9.24 -15.82 -17.83
C ASP A 177 -8.26 -15.95 -16.65
N ARG A 178 -7.98 -17.18 -16.20
CA ARG A 178 -7.02 -17.46 -15.10
C ARG A 178 -5.69 -18.04 -15.56
N SER A 179 -5.41 -18.03 -16.86
CA SER A 179 -4.25 -18.69 -17.47
C SER A 179 -2.91 -18.12 -16.99
N LEU A 180 -2.84 -16.81 -16.72
CA LEU A 180 -1.62 -16.13 -16.27
C LEU A 180 -1.28 -16.36 -14.79
N ARG A 181 -2.07 -17.14 -14.05
CA ARG A 181 -1.86 -17.34 -12.61
C ARG A 181 -0.44 -17.84 -12.27
N PRO A 182 0.13 -18.86 -12.94
CA PRO A 182 1.47 -19.35 -12.60
C PRO A 182 2.58 -18.31 -12.83
N GLU A 183 2.41 -17.47 -13.86
CA GLU A 183 3.37 -16.41 -14.18
C GLU A 183 3.27 -15.26 -13.18
N LEU A 184 2.03 -14.87 -12.85
CA LEU A 184 1.76 -13.85 -11.84
C LEU A 184 2.26 -14.29 -10.47
N GLU A 185 2.02 -15.53 -10.05
CA GLU A 185 2.50 -16.03 -8.76
C GLU A 185 4.03 -15.93 -8.62
N ARG A 186 4.77 -16.17 -9.71
CA ARG A 186 6.23 -16.01 -9.74
C ARG A 186 6.70 -14.55 -9.68
N ALA A 187 5.93 -13.63 -10.25
CA ALA A 187 6.31 -12.21 -10.39
C ALA A 187 5.76 -11.30 -9.29
N PHE A 188 4.58 -11.63 -8.75
CA PHE A 188 3.77 -10.77 -7.90
C PHE A 188 4.41 -10.56 -6.54
N ARG A 189 4.94 -11.62 -5.91
CA ARG A 189 5.59 -11.51 -4.61
C ARG A 189 6.84 -10.61 -4.66
N PRO A 190 7.80 -10.81 -5.58
CA PRO A 190 8.90 -9.86 -5.75
C PRO A 190 8.47 -8.43 -6.10
N LEU A 191 7.37 -8.25 -6.83
CA LEU A 191 6.86 -6.92 -7.21
C LEU A 191 6.33 -6.15 -5.99
N LEU A 192 5.52 -6.79 -5.16
CA LEU A 192 5.03 -6.22 -3.91
C LEU A 192 6.19 -5.81 -3.00
N GLU A 193 7.22 -6.65 -2.90
CA GLU A 193 8.42 -6.37 -2.11
C GLU A 193 9.19 -5.12 -2.60
N ARG A 194 9.21 -4.88 -3.91
CA ARG A 194 9.92 -3.76 -4.52
C ARG A 194 9.17 -2.44 -4.37
N VAL A 195 7.84 -2.43 -4.50
CA VAL A 195 7.03 -1.19 -4.39
C VAL A 195 6.90 -0.71 -2.95
N ALA A 196 7.03 -1.59 -1.95
CA ALA A 196 7.09 -1.21 -0.54
C ALA A 196 8.31 -0.31 -0.21
N VAL A 197 9.30 -0.19 -1.10
CA VAL A 197 10.36 0.81 -1.00
C VAL A 197 9.79 2.16 -1.44
N VAL A 198 9.06 2.85 -0.55
CA VAL A 198 8.96 4.31 -0.66
C VAL A 198 10.41 4.81 -0.64
N PRO A 199 10.91 5.46 -1.71
CA PRO A 199 12.25 6.01 -1.67
C PRO A 199 12.26 7.01 -0.52
N ARG A 200 13.01 6.72 0.54
CA ARG A 200 13.34 7.74 1.54
C ARG A 200 13.81 8.94 0.74
N ALA A 201 13.08 10.05 0.79
CA ALA A 201 13.58 11.31 0.32
C ALA A 201 14.88 11.54 1.07
N ARG A 202 16.01 11.27 0.39
CA ARG A 202 17.32 11.59 0.93
C ARG A 202 17.25 13.12 1.06
N PRO A 203 17.40 13.69 2.28
CA PRO A 203 17.37 15.14 2.41
C PRO A 203 18.40 15.72 1.43
N PRO A 204 18.13 16.88 0.82
CA PRO A 204 19.04 17.46 -0.16
C PRO A 204 20.42 17.53 0.48
N MET A 205 21.37 16.78 -0.09
CA MET A 205 22.78 16.89 0.28
C MET A 205 23.26 18.26 -0.19
N GLY A 206 23.10 19.25 0.67
CA GLY A 206 23.75 20.53 0.61
C GLY A 206 24.74 20.65 1.75
N GLY A 207 26.02 20.81 1.43
CA GLY A 207 26.98 21.48 2.32
C GLY A 207 27.95 20.59 3.09
N SER A 208 29.07 20.28 2.43
CA SER A 208 30.46 20.35 2.92
C SER A 208 30.86 19.81 4.31
N SER A 209 31.89 18.97 4.24
CA SER A 209 33.05 18.86 5.12
C SER A 209 32.96 17.97 6.36
N CYS A 210 34.10 17.27 6.57
CA CYS A 210 34.44 16.42 7.71
C CYS A 210 33.70 15.06 7.66
N TRP A 211 34.34 13.92 7.45
CA TRP A 211 35.54 13.45 8.15
C TRP A 211 36.41 12.58 7.25
N ASN A 212 37.62 13.06 6.99
CA ASN A 212 38.79 12.21 6.80
C ASN A 212 39.40 12.00 8.19
N SER A 213 39.49 10.76 8.66
CA SER A 213 40.62 10.28 9.47
C SER A 213 40.67 8.74 9.47
N PRO A 214 41.84 8.14 9.20
CA PRO A 214 42.05 6.70 9.11
C PRO A 214 42.51 6.07 10.43
N GLY A 215 42.30 4.76 10.57
CA GLY A 215 42.79 3.91 11.67
C GLY A 215 41.62 3.39 12.51
N VAL A 216 41.45 2.10 12.77
CA VAL A 216 42.43 1.12 13.26
C VAL A 216 41.87 -0.30 12.96
N PHE A 217 42.62 -1.10 12.21
CA PHE A 217 42.57 -2.58 12.29
C PHE A 217 43.30 -3.02 13.56
N PRO A 218 42.99 -4.18 14.18
CA PRO A 218 43.74 -5.41 13.84
C PRO A 218 42.93 -6.72 14.07
N PRO A 219 43.52 -7.93 14.02
CA PRO A 219 43.97 -8.62 12.80
C PRO A 219 43.51 -10.10 12.67
N ALA A 220 43.64 -10.64 11.45
CA ALA A 220 44.01 -12.02 11.02
C ALA A 220 43.29 -13.25 11.64
N SER A 221 42.93 -14.34 10.95
CA SER A 221 43.46 -15.09 9.80
C SER A 221 42.39 -16.15 9.40
N ILE A 222 42.27 -16.66 8.18
CA ILE A 222 43.04 -17.79 7.60
C ILE A 222 42.70 -17.93 6.10
N ARG A 223 43.74 -18.33 5.36
CA ARG A 223 43.90 -18.62 3.92
C ARG A 223 42.87 -19.56 3.28
N GLY A 224 42.68 -19.39 1.96
CA GLY A 224 42.94 -20.52 1.05
C GLY A 224 42.18 -20.62 -0.27
N ARG A 225 42.91 -20.35 -1.36
CA ARG A 225 42.79 -20.89 -2.74
C ARG A 225 41.62 -20.45 -3.63
N GLY A 226 42.02 -19.81 -4.73
CA GLY A 226 41.17 -19.53 -5.87
C GLY A 226 40.94 -20.73 -6.79
N SER A 227 39.96 -20.56 -7.67
CA SER A 227 39.93 -21.15 -9.00
C SER A 227 38.98 -20.33 -9.88
N ARG A 228 39.40 -20.12 -11.13
CA ARG A 228 38.67 -19.42 -12.20
C ARG A 228 37.42 -20.21 -12.59
N ALA A 229 36.31 -19.53 -12.87
CA ALA A 229 35.33 -20.03 -13.83
C ALA A 229 34.44 -18.91 -14.41
N ARG A 230 34.63 -18.70 -15.72
CA ARG A 230 33.65 -18.47 -16.80
C ARG A 230 32.54 -17.43 -16.60
N SER A 231 32.65 -16.42 -17.47
CA SER A 231 31.54 -15.73 -18.11
C SER A 231 30.48 -16.72 -18.62
N THR A 232 29.25 -16.53 -18.19
CA THR A 232 28.06 -16.87 -18.97
C THR A 232 27.10 -15.70 -18.86
N GLY A 233 26.79 -15.10 -20.01
CA GLY A 233 25.82 -14.03 -20.12
C GLY A 233 24.45 -14.55 -19.74
N SER A 234 23.83 -13.92 -18.75
CA SER A 234 22.44 -14.13 -18.38
C SER A 234 21.55 -13.27 -19.27
N SER A 235 21.19 -13.81 -20.44
CA SER A 235 20.02 -13.37 -21.19
C SER A 235 18.76 -13.88 -20.47
N ASN A 236 18.26 -13.15 -19.47
CA ASN A 236 16.97 -13.43 -18.85
C ASN A 236 16.40 -12.15 -18.20
N SER A 237 16.08 -11.17 -19.05
CA SER A 237 15.48 -9.90 -18.62
C SER A 237 14.55 -9.31 -19.70
N CYS A 238 13.70 -10.14 -20.31
CA CYS A 238 12.78 -9.63 -21.35
C CYS A 238 11.32 -10.10 -21.29
N TRP A 239 10.94 -10.99 -20.35
CA TRP A 239 9.57 -11.52 -20.32
C TRP A 239 8.68 -10.87 -19.25
N GLY A 240 9.23 -10.51 -18.07
CA GLY A 240 8.48 -9.79 -17.03
C GLY A 240 8.02 -8.39 -17.44
N SER A 241 8.66 -7.80 -18.45
CA SER A 241 8.29 -6.48 -18.96
C SER A 241 7.04 -6.50 -19.85
N ARG A 242 6.65 -7.64 -20.45
CA ARG A 242 5.51 -7.69 -21.39
C ARG A 242 4.15 -7.72 -20.69
N ALA A 243 4.03 -8.44 -19.57
CA ALA A 243 2.79 -8.49 -18.79
C ALA A 243 2.47 -7.13 -18.15
N LEU A 244 3.48 -6.37 -17.75
CA LEU A 244 3.34 -5.00 -17.25
C LEU A 244 3.23 -3.95 -18.38
N ALA A 245 3.87 -4.17 -19.54
CA ALA A 245 3.72 -3.29 -20.70
C ALA A 245 2.30 -3.33 -21.31
N ALA A 246 1.59 -4.46 -21.17
CA ALA A 246 0.18 -4.56 -21.58
C ALA A 246 -0.74 -3.63 -20.79
N LEU A 247 -0.35 -3.23 -19.56
CA LEU A 247 -1.08 -2.30 -18.72
C LEU A 247 -0.71 -0.82 -18.98
N SER A 248 0.38 -0.54 -19.71
CA SER A 248 0.89 0.83 -19.86
C SER A 248 0.76 1.43 -21.26
N GLY A 249 0.19 0.73 -22.24
CA GLY A 249 -0.06 1.29 -23.59
C GLY A 249 1.16 1.90 -24.29
N CYS A 250 2.37 1.66 -23.78
CA CYS A 250 3.60 2.30 -24.22
C CYS A 250 4.37 1.35 -25.13
N THR A 251 4.14 1.46 -26.44
CA THR A 251 5.04 0.91 -27.45
C THR A 251 6.34 1.72 -27.45
N TRP A 252 7.40 1.20 -26.81
CA TRP A 252 8.75 1.71 -27.05
C TRP A 252 9.33 1.00 -28.27
N GLY A 253 9.47 1.76 -29.36
CA GLY A 253 10.18 1.34 -30.56
C GLY A 253 11.64 1.03 -30.27
N TRP A 254 12.07 -0.14 -30.71
CA TRP A 254 13.47 -0.55 -30.73
C TRP A 254 14.22 0.25 -31.81
N ALA A 255 15.15 1.11 -31.41
CA ALA A 255 16.24 1.54 -32.27
C ALA A 255 17.39 0.54 -32.09
N GLY A 256 17.61 -0.29 -33.10
CA GLY A 256 18.64 -1.32 -33.11
C GLY A 256 20.05 -0.74 -33.04
N SER A 257 20.88 -1.42 -32.27
CA SER A 257 22.34 -1.36 -32.31
C SER A 257 22.85 -1.71 -33.72
N GLY A 258 23.53 -0.77 -34.37
CA GLY A 258 24.39 -1.05 -35.51
C GLY A 258 25.82 -1.26 -35.04
N ASP A 259 26.32 -2.48 -35.28
CA ASP A 259 27.74 -2.80 -35.29
C ASP A 259 28.49 -1.91 -36.30
N GLN A 260 29.61 -1.34 -35.87
CA GLN A 260 30.82 -1.10 -36.67
C GLN A 260 32.03 -1.02 -35.75
#